data_AF-A0A7D7LQ41-F1
#
_entry.id   AF-A0A7D7LQ41-F1
#
_cell.length_a   1.000
_cell.length_b   1.000
_cell.length_c   1.000
_cell.angle_alpha   90.00
_cell.angle_beta   90.00
_cell.angle_gamma   90.00
#
_symmetry.space_group_name_H-M   'P 1'
#
loop_
_entity.id
_entity.type
_entity.pdbx_description
1 polymer ?
#
loop_
_entity_poly.entity_id
_entity_poly.type
_entity_poly.pdbx_seq_one_letter_code
_entity_poly.pdbx_strand_id
1 'polypeptide(L)'
;MDHPLNPRTVWGTAGNYPTPEQSSAPPRPQLFIKNSNSVIGDGEPLRLSGSTARRVVCEGELAVVIGRECRRLASLDEAREAIAGYTVANDVTARDLQAVDGHWARAKGLDGFCPLGADLITPRNAPAWRDAVIRTTIDGRLVQETPVAKAYVGPEALIMWASAHFTLHPGDVFLVGTPDYLLPHREDAAVLRPGNTVQIRIEGIGTITTPVV
;
A
#
# COMPACT_ATOMS: atom_id res chain seq x y z
N MET A 1 4.80 10.94 17.32
CA MET A 1 4.49 12.24 16.68
C MET A 1 3.49 11.93 15.57
N ASP A 2 2.55 12.82 15.28
CA ASP A 2 1.59 12.55 14.21
C ASP A 2 2.33 12.52 12.87
N HIS A 3 2.05 11.50 12.05
CA HIS A 3 2.63 11.38 10.70
C HIS A 3 2.26 12.64 9.88
N PRO A 4 3.17 13.25 9.10
CA PRO A 4 2.90 14.51 8.41
C PRO A 4 1.72 14.47 7.44
N LEU A 5 1.41 13.30 6.85
CA LEU A 5 0.22 13.12 6.01
C LEU A 5 -1.08 12.96 6.81
N ASN A 6 -1.01 12.50 8.07
CA ASN A 6 -2.13 12.23 8.98
C ASN A 6 -3.46 11.88 8.28
N PRO A 7 -3.52 10.75 7.56
CA PRO A 7 -4.61 10.48 6.63
C PRO A 7 -5.93 10.30 7.38
N ARG A 8 -7.01 10.84 6.82
CA ARG A 8 -8.36 10.65 7.37
C ARG A 8 -8.82 9.22 7.21
N THR A 9 -8.64 8.69 6.00
CA THR A 9 -8.95 7.31 5.65
C THR A 9 -7.79 6.71 4.87
N VAL A 10 -7.44 5.47 5.19
CA VAL A 10 -6.50 4.67 4.40
C VAL A 10 -7.27 3.53 3.73
N TRP A 11 -7.38 3.58 2.41
CA TRP A 11 -7.96 2.54 1.58
C TRP A 11 -6.85 1.63 1.06
N GLY A 12 -7.11 0.33 0.98
CA GLY A 12 -6.24 -0.61 0.28
C GLY A 12 -6.98 -1.39 -0.79
N THR A 13 -6.24 -1.90 -1.77
CA THR A 13 -6.79 -2.60 -2.93
C THR A 13 -6.28 -4.04 -2.98
N ALA A 14 -7.18 -5.00 -2.82
CA ALA A 14 -6.82 -6.43 -2.89
C ALA A 14 -6.83 -6.94 -4.33
N GLY A 15 -5.89 -7.85 -4.64
CA GLY A 15 -5.87 -8.60 -5.90
C GLY A 15 -5.63 -7.74 -7.15
N ASN A 16 -4.92 -6.62 -7.02
CA ASN A 16 -4.69 -5.69 -8.13
C ASN A 16 -3.43 -6.01 -8.96
N TYR A 17 -2.73 -7.10 -8.69
CA TYR A 17 -1.59 -7.58 -9.50
C TYR A 17 -1.81 -9.03 -9.91
N PRO A 18 -1.20 -9.47 -11.03
CA PRO A 18 -1.19 -10.87 -11.40
C PRO A 18 -0.37 -11.70 -10.41
N THR A 19 -0.92 -12.85 -10.02
CA THR A 19 -0.21 -13.90 -9.26
C THR A 19 -0.37 -15.24 -10.00
N PRO A 20 0.42 -16.27 -9.65
CA PRO A 20 0.23 -17.63 -10.17
C PRO A 20 -1.20 -18.16 -9.98
N GLU A 21 -1.83 -17.83 -8.86
CA GLU A 21 -3.20 -18.23 -8.51
C GLU A 21 -4.26 -17.30 -9.10
N GLN A 22 -3.90 -16.06 -9.48
CA GLN A 22 -4.81 -15.06 -10.03
C GLN A 22 -4.21 -14.40 -11.29
N SER A 23 -4.39 -15.07 -12.42
CA SER A 23 -3.89 -14.63 -13.72
C SER A 23 -4.80 -13.64 -14.47
N SER A 24 -6.00 -13.37 -13.95
CA SER A 24 -6.94 -12.39 -14.51
C SER A 24 -7.32 -11.32 -13.50
N ALA A 25 -7.64 -10.13 -14.01
CA ALA A 25 -8.14 -9.04 -13.20
C ALA A 25 -9.48 -9.41 -12.53
N PRO A 26 -9.71 -9.03 -11.27
CA PRO A 26 -11.05 -9.13 -10.69
C PRO A 26 -12.03 -8.26 -11.50
N PRO A 27 -13.34 -8.60 -11.51
CA PRO A 27 -14.33 -7.85 -12.31
C PRO A 27 -14.48 -6.39 -11.89
N ARG A 28 -13.96 -6.03 -10.70
CA ARG A 28 -13.91 -4.68 -10.14
C ARG A 28 -12.80 -4.60 -9.08
N PRO A 29 -12.22 -3.42 -8.82
CA PRO A 29 -11.34 -3.21 -7.67
C PRO A 29 -11.97 -3.68 -6.37
N GLN A 30 -11.20 -4.37 -5.53
CA GLN A 30 -11.63 -4.81 -4.20
C GLN A 30 -11.04 -3.88 -3.15
N LEU A 31 -11.81 -2.89 -2.71
CA LEU A 31 -11.37 -1.96 -1.68
C LEU A 31 -11.64 -2.49 -0.26
N PHE A 32 -10.70 -2.21 0.64
CA PHE A 32 -10.86 -2.35 2.09
C PHE A 32 -10.31 -1.10 2.79
N ILE A 33 -10.59 -0.97 4.08
CA ILE A 33 -10.11 0.14 4.92
C ILE A 33 -9.09 -0.39 5.92
N LYS A 34 -7.98 0.34 6.07
CA LYS A 34 -7.05 0.24 7.20
C LYS A 34 -7.39 1.34 8.19
N ASN A 35 -7.24 1.04 9.48
CA ASN A 35 -7.36 2.05 10.53
C ASN A 35 -6.30 3.16 10.30
N SER A 36 -6.69 4.42 10.28
CA SER A 36 -5.74 5.53 10.09
C SER A 36 -4.68 5.61 11.19
N ASN A 37 -4.99 5.09 12.39
CA ASN A 37 -4.02 4.97 13.48
C ASN A 37 -2.96 3.87 13.25
N SER A 38 -3.10 3.05 12.20
CA SER A 38 -2.06 2.09 11.80
C SER A 38 -0.85 2.76 11.16
N VAL A 39 -0.95 4.04 10.80
CA VAL A 39 0.10 4.77 10.09
C VAL A 39 1.28 5.10 11.00
N ILE A 40 2.48 4.77 10.53
CA ILE A 40 3.76 5.17 11.12
C ILE A 40 4.69 5.70 10.02
N GLY A 41 5.60 6.60 10.36
CA GLY A 41 6.54 7.19 9.40
C GLY A 41 7.77 6.35 9.10
N ASP A 42 8.59 6.90 8.20
CA ASP A 42 9.92 6.35 7.90
C ASP A 42 10.80 6.30 9.17
N GLY A 43 11.46 5.16 9.39
CA GLY A 43 12.28 4.89 10.57
C GLY A 43 11.51 4.57 11.85
N GLU A 44 10.19 4.76 11.89
CA GLU A 44 9.38 4.39 13.06
C GLU A 44 9.21 2.87 13.17
N PRO A 45 9.29 2.30 14.39
CA PRO A 45 9.30 0.86 14.55
C PRO A 45 7.90 0.23 14.46
N LEU A 46 7.78 -0.84 13.67
CA LEU A 46 6.64 -1.76 13.73
C LEU A 46 6.82 -2.69 14.94
N ARG A 47 5.92 -2.57 15.92
CA ARG A 47 5.97 -3.38 17.15
C ARG A 47 5.15 -4.65 16.99
N LEU A 48 5.80 -5.80 16.99
CA LEU A 48 5.15 -7.10 16.88
C LEU A 48 5.06 -7.79 18.23
N SER A 49 3.85 -8.22 18.60
CA SER A 49 3.64 -9.12 19.73
C SER A 49 3.02 -10.42 19.25
N GLY A 50 3.63 -11.55 19.62
CA GLY A 50 3.07 -12.87 19.30
C GLY A 50 1.69 -13.13 19.92
N SER A 51 1.28 -12.33 20.90
CA SER A 51 -0.08 -12.36 21.47
C SER A 51 -1.13 -11.67 20.61
N THR A 52 -0.73 -10.75 19.71
CA THR A 52 -1.66 -10.00 18.85
C THR A 52 -1.72 -10.57 17.44
N ALA A 53 -0.58 -10.92 16.84
CA ALA A 53 -0.48 -11.52 15.52
C ALA A 53 0.74 -12.45 15.43
N ARG A 54 0.57 -13.62 14.79
CA ARG A 54 1.61 -14.66 14.71
C ARG A 54 2.27 -14.76 13.35
N ARG A 55 1.55 -14.43 12.27
CA ARG A 55 2.07 -14.51 10.90
C ARG A 55 1.86 -13.17 10.22
N VAL A 56 2.81 -12.27 10.40
CA VAL A 56 2.79 -10.91 9.85
C VAL A 56 3.69 -10.85 8.63
N VAL A 57 3.22 -10.23 7.55
CA VAL A 57 3.97 -10.08 6.28
C VAL A 57 4.04 -8.61 5.86
N CYS A 58 5.09 -8.23 5.14
CA CYS A 58 5.14 -6.94 4.44
C CYS A 58 4.59 -7.04 3.01
N GLU A 59 3.92 -5.99 2.57
CA GLU A 59 3.35 -5.85 1.23
C GLU A 59 3.74 -4.46 0.71
N GLY A 60 4.72 -4.41 -0.19
CA GLY A 60 5.25 -3.13 -0.67
C GLY A 60 4.32 -2.52 -1.73
N GLU A 61 3.85 -1.31 -1.51
CA GLU A 61 2.82 -0.69 -2.36
C GLU A 61 3.11 0.75 -2.76
N LEU A 62 2.60 1.13 -3.93
CA LEU A 62 2.42 2.53 -4.30
C LEU A 62 1.22 3.09 -3.52
N ALA A 63 1.41 4.23 -2.86
CA ALA A 63 0.34 4.98 -2.21
C ALA A 63 0.01 6.24 -3.01
N VAL A 64 -1.28 6.54 -3.11
CA VAL A 64 -1.84 7.73 -3.78
C VAL A 64 -2.49 8.61 -2.74
N VAL A 65 -2.14 9.89 -2.71
CA VAL A 65 -2.72 10.86 -1.77
C VAL A 65 -3.66 11.80 -2.50
N ILE A 66 -4.89 11.93 -2.01
CA ILE A 66 -5.88 12.85 -2.57
C ILE A 66 -5.56 14.29 -2.14
N GLY A 67 -5.59 15.23 -3.09
CA GLY A 67 -5.23 16.64 -2.87
C GLY A 67 -6.41 17.60 -2.84
N ARG A 68 -7.55 17.22 -3.42
CA ARG A 68 -8.78 18.01 -3.40
C ARG A 68 -9.98 17.10 -3.19
N GLU A 69 -11.05 17.65 -2.61
CA GLU A 69 -12.31 16.92 -2.52
C GLU A 69 -12.83 16.59 -3.93
N CYS A 70 -13.26 15.35 -4.13
CA CYS A 70 -13.83 14.92 -5.39
C CYS A 70 -14.86 13.79 -5.23
N ARG A 71 -15.77 13.70 -6.21
CA ARG A 71 -16.81 12.68 -6.29
C ARG A 71 -17.28 12.55 -7.73
N ARG A 72 -17.51 11.31 -8.18
CA ARG A 72 -17.99 10.95 -9.53
C ARG A 72 -17.20 11.65 -10.63
N LEU A 73 -15.88 11.50 -10.59
CA LEU A 73 -14.97 12.01 -11.62
C LEU A 73 -15.32 11.38 -12.97
N ALA A 74 -15.30 12.18 -14.04
CA ALA A 74 -15.75 11.79 -15.37
C ALA A 74 -14.61 11.33 -16.30
N SER A 75 -13.35 11.54 -15.92
CA SER A 75 -12.19 11.16 -16.72
C SER A 75 -10.95 10.83 -15.87
N LEU A 76 -9.97 10.16 -16.49
CA LEU A 76 -8.67 9.88 -15.88
C LEU A 76 -7.86 11.16 -15.64
N ASP A 77 -8.05 12.21 -16.46
CA ASP A 77 -7.37 13.49 -16.27
C ASP A 77 -7.92 14.23 -15.05
N GLU A 78 -9.24 14.22 -14.86
CA GLU A 78 -9.84 14.76 -13.62
C GLU A 78 -9.37 14.00 -12.37
N ALA A 79 -9.21 12.67 -12.48
CA ALA A 79 -8.65 11.85 -11.40
C ALA A 79 -7.19 12.19 -11.13
N ARG A 80 -6.37 12.40 -12.18
CA ARG A 80 -4.99 12.86 -12.03
C ARG A 80 -4.91 14.21 -11.33
N GLU A 81 -5.77 15.16 -11.71
CA GLU A 81 -5.85 16.49 -11.06
C GLU A 81 -6.33 16.43 -9.61
N ALA A 82 -7.01 15.36 -9.22
CA ALA A 82 -7.45 15.17 -7.84
C ALA A 82 -6.33 14.64 -6.91
N ILE A 83 -5.25 14.09 -7.47
CA ILE A 83 -4.14 13.49 -6.74
C ILE A 83 -3.12 14.57 -6.33
N ALA A 84 -2.84 14.69 -5.03
CA ALA A 84 -1.76 15.54 -4.51
C ALA A 84 -0.38 15.00 -4.92
N GLY A 85 -0.23 13.67 -4.84
CA GLY A 85 0.99 12.99 -5.24
C GLY A 85 0.99 11.52 -4.85
N TYR A 86 2.14 10.91 -5.10
CA TYR A 86 2.42 9.52 -4.81
C TYR A 86 3.49 9.40 -3.75
N THR A 87 3.41 8.34 -2.95
CA THR A 87 4.45 7.97 -1.99
C THR A 87 4.54 6.45 -1.86
N VAL A 88 5.41 5.97 -0.97
CA VAL A 88 5.62 4.55 -0.72
C VAL A 88 4.86 4.13 0.54
N ALA A 89 4.30 2.93 0.53
CA ALA A 89 3.67 2.36 1.72
C ALA A 89 3.99 0.87 1.89
N ASN A 90 3.80 0.38 3.11
CA ASN A 90 3.79 -1.03 3.45
C ASN A 90 2.39 -1.42 3.95
N ASP A 91 1.65 -2.25 3.21
CA ASP A 91 0.38 -2.81 3.65
C ASP A 91 0.60 -4.03 4.56
N VAL A 92 1.18 -3.79 5.74
CA VAL A 92 1.50 -4.88 6.68
C VAL A 92 0.24 -5.66 7.03
N THR A 93 0.33 -6.99 6.94
CA THR A 93 -0.83 -7.86 7.13
C THR A 93 -0.53 -9.01 8.08
N ALA A 94 -1.38 -9.17 9.09
CA ALA A 94 -1.43 -10.37 9.92
C ALA A 94 -2.30 -11.44 9.25
N ARG A 95 -1.67 -12.37 8.54
CA ARG A 95 -2.35 -13.44 7.78
C ARG A 95 -3.13 -14.39 8.68
N ASP A 96 -2.67 -14.63 9.90
CA ASP A 96 -3.40 -15.46 10.85
C ASP A 96 -4.72 -14.82 11.31
N LEU A 97 -4.79 -13.49 11.38
CA LEU A 97 -6.02 -12.76 11.67
C LEU A 97 -6.93 -12.67 10.43
N GLN A 98 -6.33 -12.43 9.26
CA GLN A 98 -7.05 -12.38 7.99
C GLN A 98 -7.82 -13.67 7.70
N ALA A 99 -7.24 -14.83 8.05
CA ALA A 99 -7.86 -16.13 7.82
C ALA A 99 -9.11 -16.39 8.68
N VAL A 100 -9.24 -15.73 9.85
CA VAL A 100 -10.31 -16.03 10.82
C VAL A 100 -11.39 -14.96 10.90
N ASP A 101 -11.10 -13.72 10.52
CA ASP A 101 -12.05 -12.61 10.69
C ASP A 101 -13.07 -12.48 9.56
N GLY A 102 -12.81 -13.05 8.38
CA GLY A 102 -13.66 -12.89 7.19
C GLY A 102 -13.69 -11.47 6.61
N HIS A 103 -12.89 -10.55 7.16
CA HIS A 103 -12.70 -9.18 6.69
C HIS A 103 -11.28 -8.69 7.01
N TRP A 104 -10.82 -7.60 6.38
CA TRP A 104 -9.42 -7.16 6.49
C TRP A 104 -9.12 -6.16 7.61
N ALA A 105 -10.12 -5.52 8.22
CA ALA A 105 -9.92 -4.37 9.09
C ALA A 105 -8.92 -4.61 10.23
N ARG A 106 -9.08 -5.71 10.99
CA ARG A 106 -8.16 -6.05 12.07
C ARG A 106 -6.84 -6.61 11.55
N ALA A 107 -6.86 -7.43 10.51
CA ALA A 107 -5.64 -8.03 9.95
C ALA A 107 -4.66 -7.00 9.35
N LYS A 108 -5.18 -5.90 8.82
CA LYS A 108 -4.42 -4.85 8.14
C LYS A 108 -4.41 -3.51 8.90
N GLY A 109 -5.16 -3.37 9.99
CA GLY A 109 -5.36 -2.09 10.68
C GLY A 109 -4.87 -2.06 12.12
N LEU A 110 -4.00 -2.98 12.55
CA LEU A 110 -3.34 -2.88 13.85
C LEU A 110 -2.38 -1.68 13.87
N ASP A 111 -2.09 -1.15 15.05
CA ASP A 111 -1.16 -0.04 15.22
C ASP A 111 0.20 -0.35 14.56
N GLY A 112 0.71 0.58 13.75
CA GLY A 112 1.95 0.42 12.99
C GLY A 112 1.85 -0.40 11.71
N PHE A 113 0.68 -0.92 11.33
CA PHE A 113 0.54 -1.78 10.13
C PHE A 113 0.46 -1.00 8.80
N CYS A 114 0.66 0.32 8.81
CA CYS A 114 0.74 1.13 7.61
C CYS A 114 1.96 2.07 7.62
N PRO A 115 3.20 1.57 7.61
CA PRO A 115 4.35 2.39 7.27
C PRO A 115 4.11 3.17 5.98
N LEU A 116 4.25 4.49 6.04
CA LEU A 116 3.89 5.40 4.95
C LEU A 116 4.99 6.46 4.78
N GLY A 117 5.33 6.77 3.54
CA GLY A 117 6.26 7.86 3.22
C GLY A 117 5.63 9.22 3.50
N ALA A 118 6.45 10.15 3.99
CA ALA A 118 6.04 11.52 4.26
C ALA A 118 6.02 12.41 3.00
N ASP A 119 7.00 12.18 2.11
CA ASP A 119 7.19 13.00 0.93
C ASP A 119 6.29 12.53 -0.22
N LEU A 120 5.71 13.50 -0.92
CA LEU A 120 4.87 13.28 -2.09
C LEU A 120 5.60 13.70 -3.36
N ILE A 121 5.61 12.82 -4.35
CA ILE A 121 5.96 13.21 -5.72
C ILE A 121 4.67 13.56 -6.47
N THR A 122 4.59 14.80 -6.95
CA THR A 122 3.40 15.31 -7.65
C THR A 122 3.19 14.59 -8.99
N PRO A 123 1.96 14.47 -9.50
CA PRO A 123 1.71 13.81 -10.79
C PRO A 123 2.43 14.47 -11.98
N ARG A 124 2.68 15.79 -11.92
CA ARG A 124 3.47 16.51 -12.93
C ARG A 124 4.94 16.08 -12.94
N ASN A 125 5.49 15.74 -11.78
CA ASN A 125 6.87 15.25 -11.61
C ASN A 125 6.95 13.71 -11.61
N ALA A 126 5.80 13.03 -11.56
CA ALA A 126 5.66 11.58 -11.66
C ALA A 126 4.75 11.14 -12.84
N PRO A 127 5.05 11.52 -14.10
CA PRO A 127 4.53 10.76 -15.24
C PRO A 127 5.03 9.30 -15.24
N ALA A 128 6.03 9.00 -14.40
CA ALA A 128 6.81 7.78 -14.33
C ALA A 128 6.29 6.69 -13.38
N TRP A 129 5.12 6.81 -12.73
CA TRP A 129 4.64 5.68 -11.90
C TRP A 129 4.51 4.40 -12.72
N ARG A 130 4.21 4.50 -14.02
CA ARG A 130 4.16 3.36 -14.95
C ARG A 130 5.52 2.70 -15.17
N ASP A 131 6.60 3.46 -15.11
CA ASP A 131 7.97 2.96 -15.27
C ASP A 131 8.60 2.60 -13.92
N ALA A 132 7.95 2.98 -12.82
CA ALA A 132 8.44 2.73 -11.48
C ALA A 132 8.40 1.22 -11.16
N VAL A 133 9.42 0.78 -10.44
CA VAL A 133 9.54 -0.59 -9.94
C VAL A 133 9.47 -0.56 -8.42
N ILE A 134 8.55 -1.33 -7.86
CA ILE A 134 8.48 -1.56 -6.42
C ILE A 134 9.49 -2.64 -6.06
N ARG A 135 10.36 -2.35 -5.09
CA ARG A 135 11.31 -3.30 -4.51
C ARG A 135 11.12 -3.36 -3.01
N THR A 136 10.93 -4.55 -2.47
CA THR A 136 10.85 -4.78 -1.01
C THR A 136 12.01 -5.68 -0.60
N THR A 137 12.72 -5.29 0.46
CA THR A 137 13.78 -6.08 1.07
C THR A 137 13.54 -6.27 2.56
N ILE A 138 13.98 -7.41 3.09
CA ILE A 138 14.06 -7.69 4.53
C ILE A 138 15.51 -8.01 4.86
N ASP A 139 16.13 -7.21 5.71
CA ASP A 139 17.56 -7.31 6.05
C ASP A 139 18.46 -7.35 4.80
N GLY A 140 18.12 -6.55 3.79
CA GLY A 140 18.81 -6.48 2.50
C GLY A 140 18.49 -7.61 1.53
N ARG A 141 17.75 -8.65 1.93
CA ARG A 141 17.30 -9.72 1.03
C ARG A 141 16.05 -9.27 0.26
N LEU A 142 16.14 -9.27 -1.07
CA LEU A 142 15.02 -8.94 -1.96
C LEU A 142 13.90 -9.99 -1.85
N VAL A 143 12.67 -9.53 -1.59
CA VAL A 143 11.47 -10.39 -1.45
C VAL A 143 10.39 -10.07 -2.48
N GLN A 144 10.40 -8.85 -3.02
CA GLN A 144 9.45 -8.38 -4.03
C GLN A 144 10.20 -7.47 -5.01
N GLU A 145 10.00 -7.66 -6.31
CA GLU A 145 10.46 -6.73 -7.35
C GLU A 145 9.50 -6.80 -8.54
N THR A 146 8.75 -5.72 -8.79
CA THR A 146 7.77 -5.70 -9.90
C THR A 146 7.47 -4.28 -10.36
N PRO A 147 7.36 -4.04 -11.68
CA PRO A 147 6.88 -2.77 -12.22
C PRO A 147 5.46 -2.47 -11.76
N VAL A 148 5.20 -1.24 -11.34
CA VAL A 148 3.85 -0.80 -10.93
C VAL A 148 2.86 -0.94 -12.09
N ALA A 149 3.30 -0.76 -13.33
CA ALA A 149 2.47 -0.96 -14.53
C ALA A 149 1.90 -2.37 -14.71
N LYS A 150 2.35 -3.37 -13.92
CA LYS A 150 1.69 -4.69 -13.89
C LYS A 150 0.38 -4.70 -13.10
N ALA A 151 0.04 -3.63 -12.39
CA ALA A 151 -1.25 -3.51 -11.73
C ALA A 151 -2.38 -3.57 -12.77
N TYR A 152 -3.45 -4.31 -12.47
CA TYR A 152 -4.63 -4.38 -13.33
C TYR A 152 -5.33 -3.02 -13.44
N VAL A 153 -5.39 -2.28 -12.33
CA VAL A 153 -6.00 -0.95 -12.24
C VAL A 153 -4.99 0.04 -11.68
N GLY A 154 -4.54 0.98 -12.51
CA GLY A 154 -3.61 2.04 -12.08
C GLY A 154 -4.25 3.10 -11.18
N PRO A 155 -3.44 3.97 -10.55
CA PRO A 155 -3.88 5.05 -9.66
C PRO A 155 -5.06 5.86 -10.16
N GLU A 156 -4.98 6.46 -11.36
CA GLU A 156 -6.04 7.34 -11.85
C GLU A 156 -7.36 6.59 -12.05
N ALA A 157 -7.31 5.36 -12.56
CA ALA A 157 -8.49 4.52 -12.75
C ALA A 157 -9.08 4.07 -11.42
N LEU A 158 -8.24 3.77 -10.42
CA LEU A 158 -8.66 3.42 -9.07
C LEU A 158 -9.38 4.58 -8.39
N ILE A 159 -8.81 5.79 -8.46
CA ILE A 159 -9.41 7.00 -7.88
C ILE A 159 -10.70 7.37 -8.59
N MET A 160 -10.74 7.31 -9.92
CA MET A 160 -11.97 7.53 -10.69
C MET A 160 -13.06 6.54 -10.25
N TRP A 161 -12.73 5.25 -10.15
CA TRP A 161 -13.65 4.21 -9.70
C TRP A 161 -14.14 4.44 -8.27
N ALA A 162 -13.24 4.72 -7.33
CA ALA A 162 -13.58 4.97 -5.92
C ALA A 162 -14.49 6.20 -5.78
N SER A 163 -14.22 7.27 -6.53
CA SER A 163 -15.00 8.51 -6.50
C SER A 163 -16.45 8.31 -6.95
N ALA A 164 -16.76 7.29 -7.75
CA ALA A 164 -18.12 6.98 -8.15
C ALA A 164 -18.99 6.52 -6.96
N HIS A 165 -18.33 5.96 -5.92
CA HIS A 165 -18.96 5.37 -4.75
C HIS A 165 -18.84 6.27 -3.51
N PHE A 166 -17.71 6.97 -3.36
CA PHE A 166 -17.38 7.74 -2.17
C PHE A 166 -17.04 9.19 -2.53
N THR A 167 -17.33 10.12 -1.62
CA THR A 167 -16.65 11.42 -1.63
C THR A 167 -15.24 11.18 -1.10
N LEU A 168 -14.23 11.57 -1.87
CA LEU A 168 -12.83 11.49 -1.47
C LEU A 168 -12.42 12.86 -0.95
N HIS A 169 -11.69 12.91 0.16
CA HIS A 169 -11.25 14.15 0.78
C HIS A 169 -9.72 14.33 0.67
N PRO A 170 -9.22 15.57 0.71
CA PRO A 170 -7.79 15.82 0.81
C PRO A 170 -7.17 15.06 1.99
N GLY A 171 -6.06 14.39 1.75
CA GLY A 171 -5.36 13.55 2.73
C GLY A 171 -5.87 12.10 2.82
N ASP A 172 -6.95 11.73 2.11
CA ASP A 172 -7.25 10.30 1.95
C ASP A 172 -6.12 9.61 1.17
N VAL A 173 -5.78 8.39 1.61
CA VAL A 173 -4.70 7.59 1.04
C VAL A 173 -5.27 6.33 0.42
N PHE A 174 -4.83 5.99 -0.79
CA PHE A 174 -5.14 4.75 -1.48
C PHE A 174 -3.88 3.94 -1.74
N LEU A 175 -3.82 2.73 -1.18
CA LEU A 175 -2.81 1.73 -1.48
C LEU A 175 -3.25 0.94 -2.71
N VAL A 176 -2.41 0.94 -3.75
CA VAL A 176 -2.76 0.46 -5.10
C VAL A 176 -2.80 -1.07 -5.17
N GLY A 177 -2.31 -1.77 -4.17
CA GLY A 177 -2.14 -3.22 -4.15
C GLY A 177 -0.67 -3.61 -4.25
N THR A 178 -0.37 -4.79 -3.73
CA THR A 178 0.98 -5.37 -3.74
C THR A 178 1.16 -6.35 -4.89
N PRO A 179 2.30 -6.32 -5.60
CA PRO A 179 2.69 -7.38 -6.50
C PRO A 179 3.08 -8.65 -5.74
N ASP A 180 3.18 -9.76 -6.47
CA ASP A 180 3.59 -11.05 -5.91
C ASP A 180 5.07 -11.07 -5.50
N TYR A 181 5.42 -12.02 -4.62
CA TYR A 181 6.76 -12.21 -4.10
C TYR A 181 7.65 -12.95 -5.11
N LEU A 182 8.95 -12.68 -5.10
CA LEU A 182 9.91 -13.22 -6.09
C LEU A 182 10.04 -14.74 -6.11
N LEU A 183 9.71 -15.40 -5.01
CA LEU A 183 9.68 -16.85 -4.95
C LEU A 183 8.23 -17.30 -5.18
N PRO A 184 7.90 -17.89 -6.35
CA PRO A 184 6.59 -18.48 -6.53
C PRO A 184 6.34 -19.46 -5.37
N HIS A 185 5.28 -19.18 -4.62
CA HIS A 185 4.82 -19.96 -3.45
C HIS A 185 5.55 -19.75 -2.11
N ARG A 186 6.26 -18.64 -1.88
CA ARG A 186 6.82 -18.36 -0.53
C ARG A 186 6.57 -16.94 -0.08
N GLU A 187 5.31 -16.60 0.19
CA GLU A 187 4.96 -15.49 1.09
C GLU A 187 5.72 -15.59 2.44
N ASP A 188 6.16 -16.80 2.82
CA ASP A 188 7.08 -17.04 3.93
C ASP A 188 8.36 -16.18 3.86
N ALA A 189 8.81 -15.81 2.66
CA ALA A 189 9.94 -14.91 2.46
C ALA A 189 9.66 -13.49 2.94
N ALA A 190 8.40 -13.07 2.99
CA ALA A 190 7.93 -11.76 3.43
C ALA A 190 7.49 -11.73 4.90
N VAL A 191 7.58 -12.85 5.62
CA VAL A 191 7.21 -12.93 7.04
C VAL A 191 8.18 -12.10 7.89
N LEU A 192 7.62 -11.21 8.68
CA LEU A 192 8.32 -10.30 9.57
C LEU A 192 8.55 -10.93 10.95
N ARG A 193 9.72 -10.65 11.52
CA ARG A 193 10.12 -11.05 12.86
C ARG A 193 10.77 -9.88 13.59
N PRO A 194 10.64 -9.79 14.93
CA PRO A 194 11.43 -8.86 15.72
C PRO A 194 12.92 -8.94 15.39
N GLY A 195 13.55 -7.79 15.19
CA GLY A 195 14.93 -7.64 14.74
C GLY A 195 15.09 -7.43 13.22
N ASN A 196 14.07 -7.70 12.40
CA ASN A 196 14.15 -7.40 10.97
C ASN A 196 14.13 -5.88 10.70
N THR A 197 14.73 -5.49 9.57
CA THR A 197 14.53 -4.19 8.94
C THR A 197 13.92 -4.40 7.57
N VAL A 198 12.72 -3.85 7.36
CA VAL A 198 12.03 -3.86 6.06
C VAL A 198 12.34 -2.57 5.33
N GLN A 199 12.73 -2.65 4.06
CA GLN A 199 12.84 -1.48 3.20
C GLN A 199 11.99 -1.66 1.95
N ILE A 200 11.12 -0.69 1.66
CA ILE A 200 10.36 -0.62 0.42
C ILE A 200 10.81 0.60 -0.34
N ARG A 201 11.21 0.40 -1.58
CA ARG A 201 11.68 1.44 -2.48
C ARG A 201 10.87 1.40 -3.76
N ILE A 202 10.43 2.57 -4.19
CA ILE A 202 9.82 2.77 -5.50
C ILE A 202 10.66 3.80 -6.25
N GLU A 203 11.30 3.36 -7.33
CA GLU A 203 12.23 4.19 -8.09
C GLU A 203 11.55 5.45 -8.63
N GLY A 204 12.17 6.61 -8.43
CA GLY A 204 11.60 7.92 -8.78
C GLY A 204 10.51 8.43 -7.83
N ILE A 205 10.10 7.66 -6.82
CA ILE A 205 9.07 8.05 -5.85
C ILE A 205 9.65 8.22 -4.45
N GLY A 206 10.29 7.19 -3.91
CA GLY A 206 10.83 7.27 -2.55
C GLY A 206 11.26 5.93 -1.99
N THR A 207 11.64 5.94 -0.72
CA THR A 207 11.98 4.75 0.06
C THR A 207 11.47 4.94 1.49
N ILE A 208 10.95 3.87 2.09
CA ILE A 208 10.68 3.80 3.52
C ILE A 208 11.44 2.62 4.12
N THR A 209 11.93 2.80 5.34
CA THR A 209 12.63 1.79 6.13
C THR A 209 11.92 1.64 7.47
N THR A 210 11.51 0.42 7.79
CA THR A 210 10.73 0.10 9.00
C THR A 210 11.49 -0.94 9.83
N PRO A 211 12.06 -0.55 10.99
CA PRO A 211 12.55 -1.50 11.98
C PRO A 211 11.39 -2.31 12.57
N VAL A 212 11.57 -3.62 12.74
CA VAL A 212 10.60 -4.50 13.39
C VAL A 212 11.10 -4.84 14.78
N VAL A 213 10.31 -4.58 15.81
CA VAL A 213 10.69 -4.79 17.23
C VAL A 213 9.68 -5.61 18.00
#